data_AF-A0AAW3AUG4-F1
#
_entry.id   AF-A0AAW3AUG4-F1
#
_cell.length_a   1.000
_cell.length_b   1.000
_cell.length_c   1.000
_cell.angle_alpha   90.00
_cell.angle_beta   90.00
_cell.angle_gamma   90.00
#
_symmetry.space_group_name_H-M   'P 1'
#
loop_
_entity.id
_entity.type
_entity.pdbx_description
1 polymer ?
#
loop_
_entity_poly.entity_id
_entity_poly.type
_entity_poly.pdbx_seq_one_letter_code
_entity_poly.pdbx_strand_id
1 'polypeptide(L)'
;MAAANSRVCFDVNFISFHDDNLPGTAITDPKNPTSFVLTTGGFPQEVILQTRASSAKISKLSVTLNDAKDILVERCCGETPTAFEVIAERTLARGSVVGSNSSTGAEAAAGGVGGPQTETFDLDPEGAGRDIRFIRLTIQSGYCEFVAVYSIDAWGEESQQRIAVLQSKPEIVM
;
A
#
# COMPACT_ATOMS: atom_id res chain seq x y z
N MET A 1 0.96 -23.23 -16.87
CA MET A 1 -0.09 -22.19 -16.90
C MET A 1 0.55 -20.89 -16.47
N ALA A 2 0.49 -19.83 -17.26
CA ALA A 2 0.95 -18.52 -16.80
C ALA A 2 0.01 -18.08 -15.67
N ALA A 3 0.54 -17.92 -14.45
CA ALA A 3 -0.23 -17.34 -13.35
C ALA A 3 -0.71 -15.96 -13.81
N ALA A 4 -2.02 -15.76 -13.86
CA ALA A 4 -2.58 -14.46 -14.18
C ALA A 4 -2.14 -13.50 -13.07
N ASN A 5 -1.39 -12.46 -13.42
CA ASN A 5 -0.94 -11.46 -12.46
C ASN A 5 -2.14 -10.59 -12.05
N SER A 6 -2.93 -11.09 -11.11
CA SER A 6 -4.17 -10.49 -10.64
C SER A 6 -3.91 -9.47 -9.53
N ARG A 7 -4.80 -8.48 -9.39
CA ARG A 7 -4.73 -7.55 -8.26
C ARG A 7 -5.01 -8.30 -6.96
N VAL A 8 -4.11 -8.17 -5.99
CA VAL A 8 -4.29 -8.68 -4.62
C VAL A 8 -5.15 -7.69 -3.86
N CYS A 9 -6.20 -8.18 -3.20
CA CYS A 9 -7.11 -7.34 -2.43
C CYS A 9 -6.63 -7.22 -0.98
N PHE A 10 -6.50 -5.98 -0.52
CA PHE A 10 -6.18 -5.67 0.87
C PHE A 10 -7.38 -5.10 1.62
N ASP A 11 -7.40 -5.33 2.92
CA ASP A 11 -8.16 -4.55 3.88
C ASP A 11 -7.19 -3.79 4.79
N VAL A 12 -7.57 -2.59 5.22
CA VAL A 12 -6.80 -1.81 6.20
C VAL A 12 -6.97 -2.44 7.57
N ASN A 13 -5.90 -3.01 8.12
CA ASN A 13 -5.87 -3.63 9.44
C ASN A 13 -5.63 -2.59 10.55
N PHE A 14 -4.70 -1.67 10.30
CA PHE A 14 -4.37 -0.58 11.21
C PHE A 14 -3.92 0.66 10.43
N ILE A 15 -4.24 1.83 10.96
CA ILE A 15 -3.79 3.13 10.44
C ILE A 15 -3.58 4.06 11.64
N SER A 16 -2.44 4.75 11.70
CA SER A 16 -2.08 5.60 12.83
C SER A 16 -2.64 7.02 12.76
N PHE A 17 -3.28 7.38 11.65
CA PHE A 17 -3.86 8.70 11.39
C PHE A 17 -5.31 8.59 10.95
N HIS A 18 -6.04 9.70 11.05
CA HIS A 18 -7.45 9.79 10.69
C HIS A 18 -7.72 11.06 9.89
N ASP A 19 -8.40 10.92 8.75
CA ASP A 19 -8.91 12.04 7.96
C ASP A 19 -10.43 12.10 8.16
N ASP A 20 -10.93 13.26 8.60
CA ASP A 20 -12.36 13.45 8.88
C ASP A 20 -13.22 13.39 7.61
N ASN A 21 -12.62 13.60 6.42
CA ASN A 21 -13.36 13.65 5.16
C ASN A 21 -13.41 12.30 4.44
N LEU A 22 -12.40 11.45 4.64
CA LEU A 22 -12.26 10.18 3.93
C LEU A 22 -11.78 9.07 4.87
N PRO A 23 -12.45 7.90 4.87
CA PRO A 23 -12.01 6.78 5.69
C PRO A 23 -10.67 6.23 5.18
N GLY A 24 -9.84 5.72 6.08
CA GLY A 24 -8.55 5.09 5.75
C GLY A 24 -8.65 3.95 4.71
N THR A 25 -9.81 3.29 4.61
CA THR A 25 -10.08 2.26 3.61
C THR A 25 -10.02 2.76 2.17
N ALA A 26 -10.17 4.08 1.94
CA ALA A 26 -10.05 4.70 0.61
C ALA A 26 -8.68 4.45 -0.04
N ILE A 27 -7.61 4.28 0.75
CA ILE A 27 -6.25 3.98 0.29
C ILE A 27 -6.18 2.66 -0.51
N THR A 28 -7.13 1.75 -0.31
CA THR A 28 -7.17 0.44 -0.96
C THR A 28 -8.27 0.30 -2.01
N ASP A 29 -9.11 1.34 -2.18
CA ASP A 29 -10.26 1.30 -3.11
C ASP A 29 -9.84 1.64 -4.56
N PRO A 30 -9.87 0.68 -5.50
CA PRO A 30 -9.53 0.93 -6.90
C PRO A 30 -10.49 1.90 -7.61
N LYS A 31 -11.71 2.12 -7.07
CA LYS A 31 -12.76 2.84 -7.80
C LYS A 31 -12.55 4.34 -7.83
N ASN A 32 -11.72 4.88 -6.93
CA ASN A 32 -11.59 6.32 -6.75
C ASN A 32 -10.13 6.78 -6.67
N PRO A 33 -9.37 6.68 -7.79
CA PRO A 33 -7.91 6.86 -7.80
C PRO A 33 -7.47 8.31 -7.53
N THR A 34 -8.38 9.28 -7.56
CA THR A 34 -8.09 10.69 -7.25
C THR A 34 -8.35 11.04 -5.79
N SER A 35 -8.98 10.13 -5.02
CA SER A 35 -9.16 10.32 -3.58
C SER A 35 -7.85 10.03 -2.84
N PHE A 36 -7.63 10.73 -1.72
CA PHE A 36 -6.48 10.52 -0.86
C PHE A 36 -6.87 10.73 0.59
N VAL A 37 -6.16 10.07 1.49
CA VAL A 37 -6.30 10.26 2.94
C VAL A 37 -5.10 11.04 3.42
N LEU A 38 -5.33 12.13 4.15
CA LEU A 38 -4.26 12.95 4.70
C LEU A 38 -3.80 12.42 6.06
N THR A 39 -2.49 12.36 6.28
CA THR A 39 -1.97 12.11 7.63
C THR A 39 -2.31 13.26 8.58
N THR A 40 -2.36 13.00 9.89
CA THR A 40 -2.65 14.03 10.92
C THR A 40 -1.42 14.79 11.41
N GLY A 41 -0.27 14.63 10.74
CA GLY A 41 1.00 15.24 11.12
C GLY A 41 1.71 14.50 12.25
N GLY A 42 2.98 14.87 12.47
CA GLY A 42 3.89 14.12 13.33
C GLY A 42 4.31 12.80 12.70
N PHE A 43 5.62 12.56 12.59
CA PHE A 43 6.18 11.33 12.01
C PHE A 43 6.87 10.49 13.10
N PRO A 44 6.92 9.15 12.97
CA PRO A 44 6.42 8.35 11.85
C PRO A 44 4.90 8.13 11.87
N GLN A 45 4.32 7.87 10.70
CA GLN A 45 2.93 7.41 10.53
C GLN A 45 2.93 6.07 9.78
N GLU A 46 2.01 5.17 10.11
CA GLU A 46 1.98 3.84 9.51
C GLU A 46 0.58 3.38 9.08
N VAL A 47 0.58 2.55 8.04
CA VAL A 47 -0.59 1.83 7.53
C VAL A 47 -0.22 0.36 7.46
N ILE A 48 -0.99 -0.49 8.14
CA ILE A 48 -0.87 -1.94 8.04
C ILE A 48 -2.05 -2.47 7.24
N LEU A 49 -1.73 -3.14 6.14
CA LEU A 49 -2.67 -3.77 5.23
C LEU A 49 -2.62 -5.28 5.43
N GLN A 50 -3.79 -5.93 5.32
CA GLN A 50 -3.93 -7.38 5.41
C GLN A 50 -4.50 -7.93 4.12
N THR A 51 -3.93 -9.03 3.60
CA THR A 51 -4.50 -9.74 2.45
C THR A 51 -5.86 -10.34 2.80
N ARG A 52 -6.84 -10.28 1.90
CA ARG A 52 -8.14 -10.95 2.10
C ARG A 52 -8.02 -12.48 2.08
N ALA A 53 -7.11 -13.00 1.28
CA ALA A 53 -6.71 -14.40 1.29
C ALA A 53 -5.88 -14.75 2.54
N SER A 54 -5.67 -16.05 2.79
CA SER A 54 -4.83 -16.50 3.92
C SER A 54 -3.36 -16.08 3.77
N SER A 55 -2.88 -15.96 2.53
CA SER A 55 -1.61 -15.37 2.13
C SER A 55 -1.65 -15.04 0.64
N ALA A 56 -0.69 -14.23 0.17
CA ALA A 56 -0.49 -13.94 -1.25
C ALA A 56 1.00 -14.03 -1.63
N LYS A 57 1.25 -14.45 -2.87
CA LYS A 57 2.53 -14.30 -3.55
C LYS A 57 2.50 -13.00 -4.36
N ILE A 58 3.10 -11.95 -3.86
CA ILE A 58 3.09 -10.63 -4.48
C ILE A 58 4.29 -10.49 -5.40
N SER A 59 4.04 -10.11 -6.65
CA SER A 59 5.08 -9.83 -7.65
C SER A 59 5.39 -8.33 -7.79
N LYS A 60 4.42 -7.48 -7.45
CA LYS A 60 4.53 -6.04 -7.57
C LYS A 60 3.71 -5.35 -6.50
N LEU A 61 4.29 -4.33 -5.87
CA LEU A 61 3.62 -3.40 -4.97
C LEU A 61 3.79 -1.99 -5.52
N SER A 62 2.72 -1.19 -5.54
CA SER A 62 2.73 0.21 -5.94
C SER A 62 2.16 1.05 -4.82
N VAL A 63 2.84 2.13 -4.48
CA VAL A 63 2.44 3.06 -3.43
C VAL A 63 2.43 4.45 -4.03
N THR A 64 1.28 5.15 -3.95
CA THR A 64 1.13 6.52 -4.46
C THR A 64 0.91 7.47 -3.28
N LEU A 65 1.84 8.40 -3.11
CA LEU A 65 1.90 9.37 -2.02
C LEU A 65 2.02 10.79 -2.56
N ASN A 66 1.96 11.79 -1.70
CA ASN A 66 2.35 13.14 -2.03
C ASN A 66 3.03 13.81 -0.83
N ASP A 67 4.10 14.54 -1.12
CA ASP A 67 4.99 15.16 -0.14
C ASP A 67 5.62 14.18 0.87
N ALA A 68 5.63 12.88 0.58
CA ALA A 68 6.42 11.90 1.32
C ALA A 68 7.90 12.05 0.97
N LYS A 69 8.78 11.91 1.96
CA LYS A 69 10.22 11.97 1.77
C LYS A 69 10.87 10.63 2.08
N ASP A 70 10.84 10.17 3.33
CA ASP A 70 11.44 8.88 3.69
C ASP A 70 10.32 7.88 4.01
N ILE A 71 10.35 6.72 3.33
CA ILE A 71 9.38 5.65 3.52
C ILE A 71 10.08 4.30 3.73
N LEU A 72 9.42 3.46 4.53
CA LEU A 72 9.82 2.08 4.81
C LEU A 72 8.64 1.16 4.50
N VAL A 73 8.91 0.09 3.76
CA VAL A 73 7.94 -0.95 3.40
C VAL A 73 8.42 -2.27 3.96
N GLU A 74 7.54 -2.91 4.72
CA GLU A 74 7.80 -4.19 5.38
C GLU A 74 6.68 -5.19 5.09
N ARG A 75 7.02 -6.47 5.18
CA ARG A 75 6.07 -7.59 5.08
C ARG A 75 5.99 -8.35 6.38
N CYS A 76 4.86 -9.01 6.59
CA CYS A 76 4.71 -10.06 7.59
C CYS A 76 4.03 -11.28 6.96
N CYS A 77 4.61 -12.46 7.19
CA CYS A 77 4.06 -13.75 6.76
C CYS A 77 3.33 -14.48 7.90
N GLY A 78 3.47 -13.99 9.14
CA GLY A 78 2.84 -14.56 10.32
C GLY A 78 1.33 -14.33 10.34
N GLU A 79 0.62 -15.09 11.17
CA GLU A 79 -0.84 -14.97 11.29
C GLU A 79 -1.28 -13.67 11.97
N THR A 80 -0.37 -13.04 12.70
CA THR A 80 -0.55 -11.76 13.38
C THR A 80 0.51 -10.75 12.92
N PRO A 81 0.19 -9.45 12.85
CA PRO A 81 1.09 -8.40 12.38
C PRO A 81 2.13 -8.05 13.46
N THR A 82 3.06 -8.95 13.75
CA THR A 82 4.03 -8.81 14.86
C THR A 82 5.48 -8.85 14.40
N ALA A 83 5.83 -9.75 13.49
CA ALA A 83 7.19 -9.91 12.97
C ALA A 83 7.27 -9.36 11.54
N PHE A 84 7.64 -8.09 11.42
CA PHE A 84 7.82 -7.41 10.15
C PHE A 84 9.27 -7.51 9.66
N GLU A 85 9.44 -7.80 8.37
CA GLU A 85 10.72 -7.83 7.68
C GLU A 85 10.77 -6.74 6.61
N VAL A 86 11.87 -5.99 6.57
CA VAL A 86 12.07 -4.90 5.60
C VAL A 86 12.15 -5.45 4.18
N ILE A 87 11.27 -4.94 3.32
CA ILE A 87 11.29 -5.19 1.89
C ILE A 87 12.03 -4.08 1.17
N ALA A 88 11.74 -2.82 1.53
CA ALA A 88 12.32 -1.66 0.90
C ALA A 88 12.35 -0.46 1.84
N GLU A 89 13.44 0.30 1.76
CA GLU A 89 13.57 1.64 2.33
C GLU A 89 13.88 2.59 1.18
N ARG A 90 13.19 3.73 1.11
CA ARG A 90 13.32 4.69 0.01
C ARG A 90 13.25 6.11 0.51
N THR A 91 14.14 6.94 -0.02
CA THR A 91 14.01 8.40 0.00
C THR A 91 13.47 8.86 -1.34
N LEU A 92 12.28 9.45 -1.34
CA LEU A 92 11.53 9.89 -2.51
C LEU A 92 11.90 11.33 -2.83
N ALA A 93 12.10 11.63 -4.11
CA ALA A 93 12.18 13.00 -4.58
C ALA A 93 10.79 13.64 -4.51
N ARG A 94 10.70 14.89 -4.06
CA ARG A 94 9.44 15.64 -4.03
C ARG A 94 8.80 15.67 -5.43
N GLY A 95 7.52 15.31 -5.54
CA GLY A 95 6.85 15.26 -6.83
C GLY A 95 6.71 16.66 -7.45
N SER A 96 6.78 16.73 -8.79
CA SER A 96 6.60 18.00 -9.52
C SER A 96 5.12 18.28 -9.79
N VAL A 97 4.70 19.54 -9.65
CA VAL A 97 3.31 20.00 -9.88
C VAL A 97 3.01 20.19 -11.38
N VAL A 98 4.00 20.03 -12.26
CA VAL A 98 3.83 20.23 -13.70
C VAL A 98 3.30 18.95 -14.35
N GLY A 99 2.09 19.03 -14.90
CA GLY A 99 1.35 17.90 -15.46
C GLY A 99 2.17 17.01 -16.39
N SER A 100 2.04 15.70 -16.18
CA SER A 100 2.35 14.59 -17.08
C SER A 100 3.68 14.64 -17.87
N ASN A 101 4.54 13.68 -17.54
CA ASN A 101 5.72 13.22 -18.29
C ASN A 101 6.95 14.16 -18.27
N SER A 102 7.69 14.16 -17.16
CA SER A 102 9.15 14.21 -17.29
C SER A 102 9.84 13.54 -16.09
N SER A 103 10.78 12.64 -16.40
CA SER A 103 11.66 11.94 -15.45
C SER A 103 12.85 12.81 -15.03
N THR A 104 12.64 14.11 -14.89
CA THR A 104 13.70 15.07 -14.53
C THR A 104 13.14 16.00 -13.46
N GLY A 105 13.69 15.86 -12.25
CA GLY A 105 13.29 16.63 -11.07
C GLY A 105 13.29 18.12 -11.34
N ALA A 106 12.11 18.72 -11.41
CA ALA A 106 11.91 20.14 -11.31
C ALA A 106 11.66 20.47 -9.84
N GLU A 107 12.55 21.28 -9.26
CA GLU A 107 12.46 21.75 -7.88
C GLU A 107 11.11 22.44 -7.65
N ALA A 108 10.33 21.91 -6.70
CA ALA A 108 9.09 22.52 -6.27
C ALA A 108 9.37 23.94 -5.76
N ALA A 109 8.60 24.93 -6.24
CA ALA A 109 8.68 26.30 -5.78
C ALA A 109 8.60 26.37 -4.24
N ALA A 110 9.51 27.12 -3.63
CA ALA A 110 9.60 27.29 -2.19
C ALA A 110 8.24 27.77 -1.61
N GLY A 111 7.51 26.85 -0.97
CA GLY A 111 6.22 27.10 -0.32
C GLY A 111 4.98 26.42 -0.95
N GLY A 112 5.11 25.73 -2.09
CA GLY A 112 4.00 24.96 -2.69
C GLY A 112 3.95 23.50 -2.26
N VAL A 113 2.79 22.85 -2.40
CA VAL A 113 2.60 21.38 -2.29
C VAL A 113 3.15 20.72 -3.55
N GLY A 114 3.87 19.60 -3.43
CA GLY A 114 4.40 18.85 -4.57
C GLY A 114 3.30 18.14 -5.38
N GLY A 115 3.66 17.49 -6.50
CA GLY A 115 2.78 16.55 -7.21
C GLY A 115 2.81 15.12 -6.62
N PRO A 116 1.89 14.22 -7.00
CA PRO A 116 1.92 12.84 -6.54
C PRO A 116 3.21 12.10 -6.93
N GLN A 117 3.65 11.19 -6.07
CA GLN A 117 4.82 10.33 -6.17
C GLN A 117 4.34 8.88 -6.19
N THR A 118 4.54 8.16 -7.29
CA THR A 118 4.22 6.73 -7.37
C THR A 118 5.49 5.91 -7.37
N GLU A 119 5.67 5.09 -6.34
CA GLU A 119 6.77 4.15 -6.22
C GLU A 119 6.29 2.74 -6.50
N THR A 120 7.04 2.03 -7.33
CA THR A 120 6.80 0.63 -7.67
C THR A 120 7.93 -0.22 -7.14
N PHE A 121 7.58 -1.31 -6.46
CA PHE A 121 8.49 -2.31 -5.94
C PHE A 121 8.19 -3.63 -6.65
N ASP A 122 9.14 -4.09 -7.45
CA ASP A 122 9.11 -5.43 -8.01
C ASP A 122 9.63 -6.41 -6.96
N LEU A 123 8.79 -7.36 -6.57
CA LEU A 123 9.07 -8.33 -5.51
C LEU A 123 9.22 -9.72 -6.14
N ASP A 124 10.27 -10.46 -5.73
CA ASP A 124 10.41 -11.86 -6.12
C ASP A 124 9.32 -12.69 -5.41
N PRO A 125 8.36 -13.31 -6.14
CA PRO A 125 7.27 -14.08 -5.56
C PRO A 125 7.72 -15.31 -4.78
N GLU A 126 8.93 -15.80 -5.02
CA GLU A 126 9.52 -16.93 -4.27
C GLU A 126 10.43 -16.47 -3.12
N GLY A 127 10.73 -15.17 -3.06
CA GLY A 127 11.54 -14.52 -2.04
C GLY A 127 10.74 -13.53 -1.21
N ALA A 128 11.04 -12.24 -1.34
CA ALA A 128 10.40 -11.17 -0.55
C ALA A 128 8.88 -11.10 -0.76
N GLY A 129 8.39 -11.45 -1.95
CA GLY A 129 6.97 -11.48 -2.30
C GLY A 129 6.21 -12.71 -1.78
N ARG A 130 6.90 -13.69 -1.20
CA ARG A 130 6.32 -14.98 -0.84
C ARG A 130 5.49 -14.94 0.44
N ASP A 131 4.34 -15.61 0.42
CA ASP A 131 3.49 -15.90 1.58
C ASP A 131 3.15 -14.66 2.44
N ILE A 132 3.01 -13.50 1.81
CA ILE A 132 2.70 -12.24 2.48
C ILE A 132 1.26 -12.31 3.00
N ARG A 133 1.08 -11.97 4.29
CA ARG A 133 -0.24 -11.81 4.92
C ARG A 133 -0.51 -10.36 5.28
N PHE A 134 0.53 -9.62 5.70
CA PHE A 134 0.44 -8.20 5.98
C PHE A 134 1.55 -7.42 5.29
N ILE A 135 1.25 -6.18 4.92
CA ILE A 135 2.22 -5.18 4.48
C ILE A 135 2.12 -4.00 5.43
N ARG A 136 3.25 -3.48 5.88
CA ARG A 136 3.33 -2.22 6.61
C ARG A 136 4.03 -1.19 5.72
N LEU A 137 3.35 -0.07 5.50
CA LEU A 137 3.95 1.15 5.00
C LEU A 137 4.17 2.08 6.19
N THR A 138 5.41 2.47 6.45
CA THR A 138 5.76 3.49 7.43
C THR A 138 6.30 4.71 6.70
N ILE A 139 5.61 5.84 6.88
CA ILE A 139 6.04 7.15 6.41
C ILE A 139 6.91 7.74 7.53
N GLN A 140 8.23 7.73 7.33
CA GLN A 140 9.22 8.17 8.32
C GLN A 140 9.37 9.69 8.35
N SER A 141 9.22 10.34 7.19
CA SER A 141 9.28 11.81 7.09
C SER A 141 8.56 12.32 5.83
N GLY A 142 8.14 13.59 5.86
CA GLY A 142 7.58 14.30 4.73
C GLY A 142 8.35 15.57 4.39
N TYR A 143 8.15 16.09 3.18
CA TYR A 143 8.57 17.44 2.78
C TYR A 143 7.71 18.53 3.42
N CYS A 144 6.49 18.18 3.81
CA CYS A 144 5.55 19.00 4.58
C CYS A 144 5.21 18.30 5.91
N GLU A 145 4.48 19.00 6.78
CA GLU A 145 3.97 18.44 8.04
C GLU A 145 2.99 17.28 7.82
N PHE A 146 2.33 17.26 6.65
CA PHE A 146 1.34 16.26 6.27
C PHE A 146 1.74 15.59 4.95
N VAL A 147 1.43 14.30 4.84
CA VAL A 147 1.56 13.48 3.62
C VAL A 147 0.17 13.03 3.21
N ALA A 148 -0.12 13.08 1.91
CA ALA A 148 -1.34 12.49 1.36
C ALA A 148 -1.03 11.08 0.83
N VAL A 149 -1.89 10.12 1.18
CA VAL A 149 -1.81 8.72 0.72
C VAL A 149 -2.96 8.47 -0.25
N TYR A 150 -2.64 8.26 -1.53
CA TYR A 150 -3.63 8.03 -2.58
C TYR A 150 -3.98 6.56 -2.70
N SER A 151 -2.97 5.71 -2.89
CA SER A 151 -3.21 4.28 -3.09
C SER A 151 -2.05 3.40 -2.64
N ILE A 152 -2.40 2.20 -2.18
CA ILE A 152 -1.47 1.08 -2.00
C ILE A 152 -2.07 -0.13 -2.73
N ASP A 153 -1.45 -0.48 -3.85
CA ASP A 153 -1.93 -1.50 -4.77
C ASP A 153 -0.90 -2.62 -4.92
N ALA A 154 -1.33 -3.88 -5.00
CA ALA A 154 -0.43 -5.00 -5.25
C ALA A 154 -0.98 -5.95 -6.32
N TRP A 155 -0.07 -6.64 -7.00
CA TRP A 155 -0.37 -7.65 -8.00
C TRP A 155 0.40 -8.94 -7.74
N GLY A 156 -0.27 -10.07 -7.93
CA GLY A 156 0.28 -11.38 -7.68
C GLY A 156 -0.79 -12.48 -7.69
N GLU A 157 -0.50 -13.55 -6.94
CA GLU A 157 -1.35 -14.71 -6.80
C GLU A 157 -1.82 -14.86 -5.34
N GLU A 158 -3.13 -14.88 -5.12
CA GLU A 158 -3.71 -15.12 -3.79
C GLU A 158 -3.84 -16.62 -3.51
N SER A 159 -3.57 -17.03 -2.26
CA SER A 159 -3.79 -18.41 -1.83
C SER A 159 -5.29 -18.75 -1.84
N GLN A 160 -5.66 -19.80 -2.56
CA GLN A 160 -7.06 -20.20 -2.76
C GLN A 160 -7.76 -20.75 -1.50
N GLN A 161 -7.03 -20.96 -0.40
CA GLN A 161 -7.51 -21.74 0.75
C GLN A 161 -8.68 -21.10 1.52
N ARG A 162 -8.98 -19.79 1.35
CA ARG A 162 -10.19 -19.16 1.91
C ARG A 162 -11.40 -19.10 0.97
N ILE A 163 -11.22 -19.19 -0.34
CA ILE A 163 -12.34 -19.10 -1.30
C ILE A 163 -13.28 -20.31 -1.14
N ALA A 164 -12.72 -21.48 -0.80
CA ALA A 164 -13.49 -22.72 -0.63
C ALA A 164 -14.39 -22.75 0.62
N VAL A 165 -14.04 -22.02 1.70
CA VAL A 165 -14.78 -22.10 2.98
C VAL A 165 -16.08 -21.27 2.96
N LEU A 166 -16.14 -20.21 2.14
CA LEU A 166 -17.36 -19.40 1.99
C LEU A 166 -18.45 -20.07 1.14
N GLN A 167 -18.11 -21.08 0.31
CA GLN A 167 -19.07 -21.81 -0.52
C GLN A 167 -19.64 -23.07 0.13
N SER A 168 -19.05 -23.56 1.23
CA SER A 168 -19.57 -24.73 1.94
C SER A 168 -20.55 -24.34 3.06
N LYS A 169 -21.74 -23.86 2.69
CA LYS A 169 -22.92 -24.00 3.55
C LYS A 169 -23.61 -25.31 3.16
N PRO A 170 -23.55 -26.39 3.94
CA PRO A 170 -24.44 -27.52 3.72
C PRO A 170 -25.86 -27.07 4.12
N GLU A 171 -26.74 -26.98 3.14
CA GLU A 171 -28.17 -26.86 3.34
C GLU A 171 -28.63 -28.17 3.99
N ILE A 172 -28.87 -28.14 5.30
CA ILE A 172 -29.46 -29.27 6.03
C ILE A 172 -30.94 -29.30 5.64
N VAL A 173 -31.29 -30.19 4.73
CA VAL A 173 -32.70 -30.55 4.47
C VAL A 173 -33.10 -31.56 5.55
N MET A 174 -34.04 -31.16 6.41
CA MET A 174 -34.80 -32.08 7.28
C MET A 174 -35.95 -32.71 6.50
#